data_AF-A0A9D1W803-F1
#
_entry.id   AF-A0A9D1W803-F1
#
_cell.length_a   1.000
_cell.length_b   1.000
_cell.length_c   1.000
_cell.angle_alpha   90.00
_cell.angle_beta   90.00
_cell.angle_gamma   90.00
#
_symmetry.space_group_name_H-M   'P 1'
#
loop_
_entity.id
_entity.type
_entity.pdbx_description
1 polymer ?
#
loop_
_entity_poly.entity_id
_entity_poly.type
_entity_poly.pdbx_seq_one_letter_code
_entity_poly.pdbx_strand_id
1 'polypeptide(L)'
;GREHKEISVKNLAYIIQARMEEIIEHVDYELKSSGYHDKLIAGIVITGGGSQLQHLVQLVEYTTGIACRVGYPNEYLVKTDAINKQTFEEMKSPKYATSVGLLIKGIQGLEEEELLKNETLVEEQEEQSKVREIADKQQKKEGWLKKFLTDFINDDIGIDDDTYIGKK
;
A
#
# COMPACT_ATOMS: atom_id res chain seq x y z
N GLY A 1 18.37 25.06 -44.21
CA GLY A 1 18.12 23.69 -43.72
C GLY A 1 18.64 22.70 -44.75
N ARG A 2 18.86 21.43 -44.38
CA ARG A 2 19.17 20.39 -45.37
C ARG A 2 17.88 20.00 -46.11
N GLU A 3 18.01 19.66 -47.38
CA GLU A 3 16.94 19.10 -48.21
C GLU A 3 16.40 17.80 -47.60
N HIS A 4 15.11 17.55 -47.79
CA HIS A 4 14.46 16.32 -47.33
C HIS A 4 15.01 15.12 -48.09
N LYS A 5 15.33 14.05 -47.37
CA LYS A 5 15.85 12.80 -47.95
C LYS A 5 14.79 11.72 -47.88
N GLU A 6 14.38 11.20 -49.03
CA GLU A 6 13.52 10.03 -49.09
C GLU A 6 14.30 8.77 -48.68
N ILE A 7 13.70 7.97 -47.80
CA ILE A 7 14.25 6.69 -47.36
C ILE A 7 13.20 5.61 -47.55
N SER A 8 13.63 4.40 -47.92
CA SER A 8 12.73 3.27 -47.97
C SER A 8 12.30 2.85 -46.56
N VAL A 9 11.05 2.42 -46.41
CA VAL A 9 10.53 1.87 -45.14
C VAL A 9 11.40 0.70 -44.66
N LYS A 10 11.92 -0.11 -45.60
CA LYS A 10 12.83 -1.23 -45.30
C LYS A 10 14.13 -0.77 -44.65
N ASN A 11 14.77 0.28 -45.17
CA ASN A 11 16.00 0.82 -44.58
C ASN A 11 15.74 1.39 -43.18
N LEU A 12 14.60 2.08 -42.98
CA LEU A 12 14.21 2.57 -41.67
C LEU A 12 13.97 1.40 -40.69
N ALA A 13 13.27 0.36 -41.12
CA ALA A 13 13.03 -0.83 -40.32
C ALA A 13 14.33 -1.53 -39.90
N TYR A 14 15.33 -1.64 -40.79
CA TYR A 14 16.63 -2.20 -40.42
C TYR A 14 17.33 -1.39 -39.31
N ILE A 15 17.27 -0.06 -39.37
CA ILE A 15 17.86 0.80 -38.34
C ILE A 15 17.14 0.59 -37.00
N ILE A 16 15.80 0.55 -37.02
CA ILE A 16 14.99 0.33 -35.81
C ILE A 16 15.27 -1.06 -35.23
N GLN A 17 15.28 -2.10 -36.06
CA GLN A 17 15.54 -3.47 -35.64
C GLN A 17 16.91 -3.61 -34.98
N ALA A 18 17.98 -3.08 -35.60
CA ALA A 18 19.33 -3.13 -35.03
C ALA A 18 19.39 -2.46 -33.64
N ARG A 19 18.70 -1.33 -33.45
CA ARG A 19 18.61 -0.67 -32.14
C ARG A 19 17.82 -1.47 -31.13
N MET A 20 16.74 -2.15 -31.56
CA MET A 20 15.96 -2.98 -30.66
C MET A 20 16.69 -4.25 -30.26
N GLU A 21 17.40 -4.90 -31.18
CA GLU A 21 18.28 -6.04 -30.89
C GLU A 21 19.31 -5.68 -29.83
N GLU A 22 20.03 -4.56 -30.00
CA GLU A 22 21.00 -4.06 -29.02
C GLU A 22 20.37 -3.86 -27.63
N ILE A 23 19.20 -3.21 -27.55
CA ILE A 23 18.50 -2.99 -26.28
C ILE A 23 18.11 -4.32 -25.63
N ILE A 24 17.60 -5.28 -26.40
CA ILE A 24 17.16 -6.58 -25.89
C ILE A 24 18.36 -7.41 -25.42
N GLU A 25 19.46 -7.40 -26.16
CA GLU A 25 20.71 -8.07 -25.76
C GLU A 25 21.26 -7.51 -24.44
N HIS A 26 21.20 -6.20 -24.25
CA HIS A 26 21.57 -5.58 -22.96
C HIS A 26 20.65 -6.03 -21.82
N VAL A 27 19.34 -6.11 -22.06
CA VAL A 27 18.39 -6.61 -21.06
C VAL A 27 18.66 -8.09 -20.74
N ASP A 28 18.89 -8.91 -21.75
CA ASP A 28 19.19 -10.34 -21.59
C ASP A 28 20.49 -10.57 -20.81
N TYR A 29 21.52 -9.78 -21.11
CA TYR A 29 22.76 -9.77 -20.34
C TYR A 29 22.52 -9.48 -18.85
N GLU A 30 21.69 -8.47 -18.54
CA GLU A 30 21.35 -8.12 -17.17
C GLU A 30 20.53 -9.22 -16.47
N LEU A 31 19.60 -9.86 -17.19
CA LEU A 31 18.83 -11.00 -16.68
C LEU A 31 19.73 -12.20 -16.31
N LYS A 32 20.74 -12.48 -17.14
CA LYS A 32 21.73 -13.53 -16.88
C LYS A 32 22.64 -13.15 -15.71
N SER A 33 23.16 -11.92 -15.70
CA SER A 33 24.03 -11.38 -14.65
C SER A 33 23.37 -11.40 -13.27
N SER A 34 22.08 -11.08 -13.22
CA SER A 34 21.28 -11.08 -11.98
C SER A 34 20.88 -12.49 -11.49
N GLY A 35 21.07 -13.54 -12.29
CA GLY A 35 20.70 -14.91 -11.94
C GLY A 35 19.19 -15.17 -11.91
N TYR A 36 18.40 -14.31 -12.57
CA TYR A 36 16.94 -14.47 -12.71
C TYR A 36 16.51 -15.06 -14.05
N HIS A 37 17.41 -15.13 -15.04
CA HIS A 37 17.10 -15.64 -16.38
C HIS A 37 16.28 -16.95 -16.36
N ASP A 38 16.72 -17.96 -15.62
CA ASP A 38 16.06 -19.28 -15.54
C ASP A 38 14.88 -19.33 -14.54
N LYS A 39 14.59 -18.22 -13.87
CA LYS A 39 13.51 -18.11 -12.85
C LYS A 39 12.27 -17.38 -13.39
N LEU A 40 12.31 -16.86 -14.62
CA LEU A 40 11.22 -16.12 -15.24
C LEU A 40 10.15 -17.04 -15.85
N ILE A 41 9.50 -17.86 -15.01
CA ILE A 41 8.45 -18.80 -15.42
C ILE A 41 7.26 -18.06 -16.08
N ALA A 42 6.94 -16.86 -15.60
CA ALA A 42 5.87 -16.02 -16.13
C ALA A 42 6.26 -15.25 -17.41
N GLY A 43 7.51 -15.39 -17.86
CA GLY A 43 8.04 -14.70 -19.02
C GLY A 43 8.30 -13.21 -18.81
N ILE A 44 8.58 -12.51 -19.91
CA ILE A 44 8.84 -11.07 -19.98
C ILE A 44 7.54 -10.33 -20.30
N VAL A 45 7.33 -9.18 -19.64
CA VAL A 45 6.25 -8.25 -19.98
C VAL A 45 6.86 -6.95 -20.46
N ILE A 46 6.64 -6.60 -21.72
CA ILE A 46 7.06 -5.31 -22.29
C ILE A 46 5.90 -4.31 -22.24
N THR A 47 6.20 -3.05 -21.94
CA THR A 47 5.20 -1.97 -21.88
C THR A 47 5.77 -0.64 -22.38
N GLY A 48 5.04 0.45 -22.23
CA GLY A 48 5.39 1.77 -22.75
C GLY A 48 5.04 1.94 -24.22
N GLY A 49 5.46 3.07 -24.81
CA GLY A 49 5.21 3.33 -26.24
C GLY A 49 6.03 2.44 -27.17
N GLY A 50 7.26 2.07 -26.75
CA GLY A 50 8.14 1.20 -27.52
C GLY A 50 7.60 -0.21 -27.71
N SER A 51 6.77 -0.71 -26.77
CA SER A 51 6.15 -2.03 -26.88
C SER A 51 5.12 -2.15 -28.00
N GLN A 52 4.73 -1.03 -28.63
CA GLN A 52 3.79 -1.01 -29.76
C GLN A 52 4.48 -1.21 -31.12
N LEU A 53 5.81 -1.35 -31.15
CA LEU A 53 6.54 -1.69 -32.38
C LEU A 53 6.07 -3.04 -32.92
N GLN A 54 5.85 -3.09 -34.23
CA GLN A 54 5.44 -4.32 -34.90
C GLN A 54 6.49 -5.41 -34.73
N HIS A 55 6.03 -6.61 -34.39
CA HIS A 55 6.87 -7.80 -34.22
C HIS A 55 7.90 -7.75 -33.08
N LEU A 56 7.81 -6.78 -32.16
CA LEU A 56 8.77 -6.69 -31.05
C LEU A 56 8.67 -7.87 -30.08
N VAL A 57 7.48 -8.41 -29.83
CA VAL A 57 7.29 -9.60 -28.98
C VAL A 57 8.10 -10.78 -29.56
N GLN A 58 7.97 -11.03 -30.85
CA GLN A 58 8.69 -12.08 -31.56
C GLN A 58 10.20 -11.87 -31.51
N LEU A 59 10.66 -10.62 -31.64
CA LEU A 59 12.08 -10.28 -31.52
C LEU A 59 12.61 -10.59 -30.11
N VAL A 60 11.89 -10.20 -29.06
CA VAL A 60 12.27 -10.48 -27.67
C VAL A 60 12.32 -11.98 -27.40
N GLU A 61 11.31 -12.73 -27.84
CA GLU A 61 11.27 -14.19 -27.69
C GLU A 61 12.40 -14.87 -28.44
N TYR A 62 12.71 -14.41 -29.65
CA TYR A 62 13.81 -14.94 -30.46
C TYR A 62 15.18 -14.68 -29.82
N THR A 63 15.42 -13.48 -29.31
CA THR A 63 16.71 -13.09 -28.73
C THR A 63 16.93 -13.70 -27.34
N THR A 64 15.92 -13.73 -26.48
CA THR A 64 16.05 -14.18 -25.08
C THR A 64 15.72 -15.66 -24.87
N GLY A 65 14.93 -16.27 -25.76
CA GLY A 65 14.37 -17.60 -25.55
C GLY A 65 13.28 -17.67 -24.46
N ILE A 66 12.84 -16.53 -23.94
CA ILE A 66 11.84 -16.42 -22.88
C ILE A 66 10.52 -15.91 -23.48
N ALA A 67 9.40 -16.51 -23.08
CA ALA A 67 8.07 -16.09 -23.56
C ALA A 67 7.80 -14.61 -23.23
N CYS A 68 7.20 -13.86 -24.15
CA CYS A 68 7.00 -12.42 -23.99
C CYS A 68 5.56 -11.99 -24.30
N ARG A 69 5.09 -10.93 -23.64
CA ARG A 69 3.79 -10.31 -23.94
C ARG A 69 3.80 -8.81 -23.70
N VAL A 70 2.84 -8.12 -24.31
CA VAL A 70 2.61 -6.68 -24.05
C VAL A 70 1.74 -6.51 -22.80
N GLY A 71 2.18 -5.68 -21.86
CA GLY A 71 1.43 -5.31 -20.66
C GLY A 71 0.59 -4.07 -20.88
N TYR A 72 -0.72 -4.17 -20.64
CA TYR A 72 -1.70 -3.09 -20.79
C TYR A 72 -2.26 -2.66 -19.44
N PRO A 73 -2.39 -1.36 -19.14
CA PRO A 73 -2.89 -0.85 -17.87
C PRO A 73 -4.42 -0.89 -17.76
N ASN A 74 -5.07 -1.97 -18.17
CA ASN A 74 -6.54 -2.00 -18.33
C ASN A 74 -7.29 -2.38 -17.07
N GLU A 75 -6.65 -3.14 -16.18
CA GLU A 75 -7.28 -3.79 -15.02
C GLU A 75 -7.84 -2.79 -14.00
N TYR A 76 -7.17 -1.66 -13.83
CA TYR A 76 -7.51 -0.64 -12.82
C TYR A 76 -8.22 0.58 -13.42
N LEU A 77 -8.58 0.53 -14.72
CA LEU A 77 -9.27 1.62 -15.39
C LEU A 77 -10.79 1.40 -15.37
N VAL A 78 -11.49 2.22 -14.58
CA VAL A 78 -12.95 2.27 -14.56
C VAL A 78 -13.42 3.44 -15.42
N LYS A 79 -14.41 3.18 -16.28
CA LYS A 79 -15.03 4.24 -17.07
C LYS A 79 -15.90 5.10 -16.16
N THR A 80 -15.55 6.38 -16.04
CA THR A 80 -16.31 7.39 -15.29
C THR A 80 -16.91 8.43 -16.24
N ASP A 81 -18.05 9.03 -15.89
CA ASP A 81 -18.67 10.09 -16.70
C ASP A 81 -17.80 11.35 -16.84
N ALA A 82 -16.82 11.52 -15.94
CA ALA A 82 -15.84 12.60 -15.99
C ALA A 82 -14.83 12.49 -17.14
N ILE A 83 -14.70 11.32 -17.77
CA ILE A 83 -13.73 11.06 -18.82
C ILE A 83 -14.46 10.69 -20.11
N ASN A 84 -14.17 11.42 -21.18
CA ASN A 84 -14.77 11.12 -22.48
C ASN A 84 -14.29 9.74 -22.99
N LYS A 85 -15.06 9.15 -23.92
CA LYS A 85 -14.78 7.81 -24.45
C LYS A 85 -13.39 7.71 -25.10
N GLN A 86 -12.95 8.73 -25.83
CA GLN A 86 -11.68 8.70 -26.55
C GLN A 86 -10.50 8.62 -25.58
N THR A 87 -10.45 9.52 -24.60
CA THR A 87 -9.42 9.54 -23.56
C THR A 87 -9.39 8.22 -22.78
N PHE A 88 -10.56 7.65 -22.49
CA PHE A 88 -10.64 6.34 -21.83
C PHE A 88 -10.00 5.21 -22.66
N GLU A 89 -10.24 5.17 -23.98
CA GLU A 89 -9.62 4.17 -24.85
C GLU A 89 -8.11 4.40 -25.02
N GLU A 90 -7.65 5.65 -25.06
CA GLU A 90 -6.23 5.98 -25.15
C GLU A 90 -5.45 5.51 -23.90
N MET A 91 -6.02 5.68 -22.70
CA MET A 91 -5.38 5.27 -21.44
C MET A 91 -5.13 3.77 -21.34
N LYS A 92 -5.85 2.93 -22.10
CA LYS A 92 -5.62 1.49 -22.19
C LYS A 92 -4.31 1.14 -22.93
N SER A 93 -3.70 2.10 -23.62
CA SER A 93 -2.43 1.89 -24.30
C SER A 93 -1.30 1.61 -23.30
N PRO A 94 -0.35 0.69 -23.61
CA PRO A 94 0.85 0.47 -22.80
C PRO A 94 1.68 1.74 -22.58
N LYS A 95 1.51 2.77 -23.44
CA LYS A 95 2.11 4.10 -23.25
C LYS A 95 1.80 4.73 -21.89
N TYR A 96 0.63 4.44 -21.31
CA TYR A 96 0.18 5.02 -20.04
C TYR A 96 0.45 4.12 -18.83
N ALA A 97 1.14 3.00 -19.01
CA ALA A 97 1.39 2.04 -17.92
C ALA A 97 2.11 2.67 -16.72
N THR A 98 3.09 3.54 -16.97
CA THR A 98 3.81 4.24 -15.89
C THR A 98 2.90 5.20 -15.12
N SER A 99 2.14 6.05 -15.81
CA SER A 99 1.25 7.02 -15.16
C SER A 99 0.15 6.33 -14.35
N VAL A 100 -0.45 5.26 -14.89
CA VAL A 100 -1.47 4.48 -14.19
C VAL A 100 -0.86 3.77 -12.99
N GLY A 101 0.31 3.16 -13.14
CA GLY A 101 1.02 2.51 -12.04
C GLY A 101 1.41 3.46 -10.90
N LEU A 102 1.85 4.68 -11.23
CA LEU A 102 2.15 5.72 -10.23
C LEU A 102 0.90 6.16 -9.46
N LEU A 103 -0.24 6.32 -10.16
CA LEU A 103 -1.51 6.66 -9.51
C LEU A 103 -1.94 5.55 -8.54
N ILE A 104 -1.90 4.29 -8.98
CA ILE A 104 -2.20 3.13 -8.13
C ILE A 104 -1.29 3.12 -6.90
N LYS A 105 0.03 3.32 -7.09
CA LYS A 105 0.98 3.31 -5.97
C LYS A 105 0.73 4.47 -4.99
N GLY A 106 0.33 5.64 -5.50
CA GLY A 106 -0.05 6.77 -4.67
C GLY A 106 -1.29 6.49 -3.81
N ILE A 107 -2.33 5.88 -4.39
CA ILE A 107 -3.54 5.49 -3.67
C ILE A 107 -3.23 4.45 -2.59
N GLN A 108 -2.47 3.41 -2.94
CA GLN A 108 -2.04 2.37 -1.98
C GLN A 108 -1.27 2.96 -0.79
N GLY A 109 -0.40 3.94 -1.02
CA GLY A 109 0.32 4.62 0.06
C GLY A 109 -0.60 5.37 1.02
N LEU A 110 -1.64 6.03 0.51
CA LEU A 110 -2.63 6.71 1.35
C LEU A 110 -3.46 5.72 2.18
N GLU A 111 -3.86 4.59 1.58
CA GLU A 111 -4.58 3.52 2.27
C GLU A 111 -3.73 2.89 3.39
N GLU A 112 -2.44 2.62 3.13
CA GLU A 112 -1.49 2.12 4.12
C GLU A 112 -1.34 3.11 5.31
N GLU A 113 -1.23 4.41 5.04
CA GLU A 113 -1.15 5.44 6.09
C GLU A 113 -2.44 5.54 6.93
N GLU A 114 -3.61 5.43 6.31
CA GLU A 114 -4.89 5.44 7.02
C GLU A 114 -5.05 4.21 7.93
N LEU A 115 -4.65 3.04 7.46
CA LEU A 115 -4.67 1.81 8.26
C LEU A 115 -3.79 1.94 9.50
N LEU A 116 -2.55 2.44 9.35
CA LEU A 116 -1.63 2.65 10.47
C LEU A 116 -2.16 3.65 11.50
N LYS A 117 -2.79 4.75 11.05
CA LYS A 117 -3.42 5.73 11.96
C LYS A 117 -4.58 5.09 12.72
N ASN A 118 -5.41 4.31 12.04
CA ASN A 118 -6.55 3.64 12.67
C ASN A 118 -6.10 2.59 13.69
N GLU A 119 -5.06 1.81 13.41
CA GLU A 119 -4.47 0.86 14.37
C GLU A 119 -3.92 1.58 15.61
N THR A 120 -3.19 2.68 15.42
CA THR A 120 -2.66 3.49 16.53
C THR A 120 -3.78 4.07 17.40
N LEU A 121 -4.86 4.57 16.78
CA LEU A 121 -6.02 5.11 17.49
C LEU A 121 -6.76 4.03 18.29
N VAL A 122 -6.84 2.79 17.78
CA VAL A 122 -7.45 1.66 18.49
C VAL A 122 -6.59 1.25 19.69
N GLU A 123 -5.26 1.17 19.53
CA GLU A 123 -4.34 0.87 20.63
C GLU A 123 -4.41 1.93 21.75
N GLU A 124 -4.40 3.22 21.39
CA GLU A 124 -4.54 4.33 22.35
C GLU A 124 -5.88 4.28 23.10
N GLN A 125 -6.98 3.92 22.41
CA GLN A 125 -8.30 3.76 23.03
C GLN A 125 -8.37 2.54 23.96
N GLU A 126 -7.75 1.43 23.60
CA GLU A 126 -7.64 0.25 24.46
C GLU A 126 -6.81 0.51 25.72
N GLU A 127 -5.69 1.23 25.61
CA GLU A 127 -4.88 1.62 26.76
C GLU A 127 -5.64 2.56 27.69
N GLN A 128 -6.30 3.60 27.15
CA GLN A 128 -7.09 4.54 27.96
C GLN A 128 -8.27 3.87 28.67
N SER A 129 -8.91 2.88 28.04
CA SER A 129 -10.00 2.12 28.65
C SER A 129 -9.50 1.16 29.74
N LYS A 130 -8.35 0.49 29.55
CA LYS A 130 -7.68 -0.30 30.61
C LYS A 130 -7.26 0.58 31.81
N VAL A 131 -6.70 1.76 31.56
CA VAL A 131 -6.31 2.71 32.62
C VAL A 131 -7.53 3.23 33.39
N ARG A 132 -8.64 3.55 32.71
CA ARG A 132 -9.90 3.93 33.36
C ARG A 132 -10.47 2.80 34.22
N GLU A 133 -10.46 1.56 33.74
CA GLU A 133 -10.98 0.42 34.50
C GLU A 133 -10.15 0.14 35.77
N ILE A 134 -8.83 0.33 35.70
CA ILE A 134 -7.93 0.22 36.86
C ILE A 134 -8.18 1.35 37.86
N ALA A 135 -8.37 2.59 37.38
CA ALA A 135 -8.68 3.75 38.22
C ALA A 135 -10.03 3.61 38.95
N ASP A 136 -11.07 3.13 38.26
CA ASP A 136 -12.39 2.88 38.85
C ASP A 136 -12.36 1.76 39.91
N LYS A 137 -11.55 0.72 39.69
CA LYS A 137 -11.32 -0.35 40.69
C LYS A 137 -10.58 0.16 41.94
N GLN A 138 -9.65 1.11 41.78
CA GLN A 138 -8.96 1.74 42.91
C GLN A 138 -9.88 2.67 43.71
N GLN A 139 -10.70 3.50 43.06
CA GLN A 139 -11.68 4.35 43.76
C GLN A 139 -12.74 3.54 44.53
N LYS A 140 -13.23 2.43 43.97
CA LYS A 140 -14.16 1.53 44.68
C LYS A 140 -13.52 0.88 45.92
N LYS A 141 -12.23 0.53 45.87
CA LYS A 141 -11.50 0.02 47.04
C LYS A 141 -11.33 1.10 48.12
N GLU A 142 -11.05 2.35 47.76
CA GLU A 142 -10.98 3.43 48.75
C GLU A 142 -12.33 3.75 49.39
N GLY A 143 -13.43 3.76 48.62
CA GLY A 143 -14.79 3.95 49.16
C GLY A 143 -15.24 2.81 50.08
N TRP A 144 -14.88 1.58 49.73
CA TRP A 144 -15.12 0.38 50.55
C TRP A 144 -14.29 0.39 51.84
N LEU A 145 -12.99 0.70 51.77
CA LEU A 145 -12.11 0.77 52.94
C LEU A 145 -12.47 1.94 53.87
N LYS A 146 -12.85 3.10 53.32
CA LYS A 146 -13.40 4.19 54.14
C LYS A 146 -14.65 3.77 54.87
N LYS A 147 -15.60 3.11 54.18
CA LYS A 147 -16.83 2.61 54.80
C LYS A 147 -16.52 1.62 55.93
N PHE A 148 -15.59 0.70 55.71
CA PHE A 148 -15.16 -0.28 56.72
C PHE A 148 -14.42 0.37 57.89
N LEU A 149 -13.61 1.40 57.67
CA LEU A 149 -12.96 2.16 58.74
C LEU A 149 -13.95 3.00 59.54
N THR A 150 -14.97 3.62 58.92
CA THR A 150 -16.05 4.28 59.66
C THR A 150 -16.89 3.29 60.47
N ASP A 151 -17.17 2.11 59.91
CA ASP A 151 -17.94 1.08 60.59
C ASP A 151 -17.13 0.49 61.78
N PHE A 152 -15.80 0.30 61.63
CA PHE A 152 -14.92 -0.13 62.74
C PHE A 152 -14.72 0.94 63.82
N ILE A 153 -14.61 2.22 63.47
CA ILE A 153 -14.46 3.30 64.46
C ILE A 153 -15.76 3.52 65.26
N ASN A 154 -16.92 3.29 64.62
CA ASN A 154 -18.21 3.36 65.30
C ASN A 154 -18.49 2.16 66.21
N ASP A 155 -17.80 1.02 66.02
CA ASP A 155 -18.01 -0.21 66.82
C ASP A 155 -17.11 -0.30 68.07
N ASP A 156 -16.07 0.53 68.23
CA ASP A 156 -15.10 0.41 69.34
C ASP A 156 -14.93 1.68 70.21
N ILE A 157 -15.85 2.65 70.11
CA ILE A 157 -16.01 3.71 71.13
C ILE A 157 -17.45 3.67 71.63
N GLY A 158 -17.71 2.70 72.50
CA GLY A 158 -18.70 2.88 73.56
C GLY A 158 -18.15 3.87 74.57
N ILE A 159 -18.35 5.17 74.34
CA ILE A 159 -18.55 6.11 75.44
C ILE A 159 -20.06 6.25 75.56
N ASP A 160 -20.64 5.43 76.43
CA ASP A 160 -21.92 5.71 77.05
C ASP A 160 -21.60 6.46 78.34
N ASP A 161 -21.79 7.77 78.35
CA ASP A 161 -21.65 8.60 79.54
C ASP A 161 -22.99 9.25 79.87
N ASP A 162 -24.05 8.44 79.88
CA ASP A 162 -25.33 8.79 80.47
C ASP A 162 -25.74 7.72 81.49
N THR A 163 -25.25 7.84 82.74
CA THR A 163 -26.08 8.01 83.95
C THR A 163 -25.24 7.79 85.22
N TYR A 164 -24.56 8.84 85.70
CA TYR A 164 -24.28 9.00 87.13
C TYR A 164 -25.29 10.00 87.72
N ILE A 165 -26.50 9.52 88.04
CA ILE A 165 -27.47 10.25 88.87
C ILE A 165 -27.44 9.64 90.28
N GLY A 166 -27.04 10.45 91.26
CA GLY A 166 -26.98 10.06 92.66
C GLY A 166 -26.91 11.24 93.65
N LYS A 167 -27.93 12.12 93.62
CA LYS A 167 -28.44 13.00 94.69
C LYS A 167 -27.59 13.21 95.96
N LYS A 168 -27.19 14.45 96.24
CA LYS A 168 -27.83 15.41 97.16
C LYS A 168 -27.06 16.72 97.18
#